data_AF-A0AA51MYL2-F1
#
_entry.id   AF-A0AA51MYL2-F1
#
_cell.length_a   1.000
_cell.length_b   1.000
_cell.length_c   1.000
_cell.angle_alpha   90.00
_cell.angle_beta   90.00
_cell.angle_gamma   90.00
#
_symmetry.space_group_name_H-M   'P 1'
#
loop_
_entity.id
_entity.type
_entity.pdbx_description
1 polymer ?
#
loop_
_entity_poly.entity_id
_entity_poly.type
_entity_poly.pdbx_seq_one_letter_code
_entity_poly.pdbx_strand_id
1 'polypeptide(L)'
;MEVISLYKKEEKNSKAIQIDQGFFMENKGLFGDINGKGGDRQVSILTVNHRDAIEKEDKGLCTERFYENITIEGLDVDKLHIGQKIIIGETIQVITAIGKKCFKECNLVKLNKQCLLSTNVIFTKVVRSGNIKIGDKINRLP
;
A
#
# COMPACT_ATOMS: atom_id res chain seq x y z
N MET A 1 13.07 -5.24 -7.78
CA MET A 1 11.95 -4.49 -7.17
C MET A 1 12.53 -3.49 -6.20
N GLU A 2 12.02 -2.26 -6.19
CA GLU A 2 12.60 -1.13 -5.44
C GLU A 2 11.51 -0.18 -4.93
N VAL A 3 11.71 0.38 -3.75
CA VAL A 3 10.86 1.43 -3.18
C VAL A 3 11.16 2.75 -3.88
N ILE A 4 10.15 3.33 -4.53
CA ILE A 4 10.29 4.60 -5.27
C ILE A 4 9.78 5.79 -4.45
N SER A 5 8.74 5.58 -3.64
CA SER A 5 8.24 6.63 -2.75
C SER A 5 7.59 6.06 -1.51
N LEU A 6 7.59 6.88 -0.45
CA LEU A 6 6.95 6.59 0.82
C LEU A 6 6.04 7.76 1.20
N TYR A 7 4.88 7.44 1.74
CA TYR A 7 3.93 8.44 2.24
C TYR A 7 3.39 8.06 3.62
N LYS A 8 3.14 9.08 4.42
CA LYS A 8 2.39 8.96 5.67
C LYS A 8 1.31 10.03 5.77
N LYS A 9 0.24 9.75 6.50
CA LYS A 9 -0.77 10.73 6.87
C LYS A 9 -0.94 10.75 8.38
N GLU A 10 -0.64 11.90 9.00
CA GLU A 10 -0.63 12.01 10.46
C GLU A 10 -2.04 12.18 11.06
N GLU A 11 -2.96 12.83 10.32
CA GLU A 11 -4.29 13.19 10.82
C GLU A 11 -5.40 12.87 9.81
N LYS A 12 -6.65 12.70 10.28
CA LYS A 12 -7.76 12.19 9.44
C LYS A 12 -8.09 13.09 8.24
N ASN A 13 -7.93 14.39 8.40
CA ASN A 13 -8.31 15.39 7.40
C ASN A 13 -7.12 16.09 6.75
N SER A 14 -5.89 15.62 6.98
CA SER A 14 -4.70 16.15 6.30
C SER A 14 -4.44 15.42 4.98
N LYS A 15 -3.57 15.99 4.15
CA LYS A 15 -3.01 15.29 2.99
C LYS A 15 -1.91 14.34 3.47
N ALA A 16 -1.74 13.22 2.77
CA ALA A 16 -0.55 12.41 2.95
C ALA A 16 0.68 13.23 2.52
N ILE A 17 1.77 13.11 3.26
CA ILE A 17 3.04 13.78 2.99
C ILE A 17 4.05 12.74 2.54
N GLN A 18 4.90 13.11 1.59
CA GLN A 18 6.01 12.29 1.16
C GLN A 18 7.10 12.32 2.24
N ILE A 19 7.74 11.17 2.47
CA ILE A 19 8.87 11.01 3.39
C ILE A 19 9.99 10.25 2.71
N ASP A 20 11.23 10.49 3.12
CA ASP A 20 12.40 9.78 2.55
C ASP A 20 12.61 8.41 3.19
N GLN A 21 12.18 8.27 4.46
CA GLN A 21 12.27 7.04 5.24
C GLN A 21 11.18 6.98 6.31
N GLY A 22 10.84 5.78 6.75
CA GLY A 22 9.89 5.54 7.83
C GLY A 22 10.25 4.31 8.66
N PHE A 23 9.92 4.35 9.95
CA PHE A 23 10.02 3.20 10.84
C PHE A 23 8.71 2.41 10.82
N PHE A 24 8.78 1.15 10.42
CA PHE A 24 7.64 0.24 10.36
C PHE A 24 7.68 -0.67 11.58
N MET A 25 6.67 -0.56 12.42
CA MET A 25 6.58 -1.24 13.71
C MET A 25 5.74 -2.51 13.58
N GLU A 26 6.28 -3.61 14.11
CA GLU A 26 5.62 -4.91 14.17
C GLU A 26 4.22 -4.79 14.77
N ASN A 27 3.25 -5.47 14.15
CA ASN A 27 1.85 -5.49 14.55
C ASN A 27 1.14 -4.12 14.56
N LYS A 28 1.78 -3.04 14.06
CA LYS A 28 1.18 -1.71 14.01
C LYS A 28 1.17 -1.10 12.62
N GLY A 29 2.28 -1.14 11.88
CA GLY A 29 2.43 -0.49 10.57
C GLY A 29 3.44 0.67 10.61
N LEU A 30 3.28 1.65 9.71
CA LEU A 30 4.16 2.82 9.65
C LEU A 30 3.96 3.72 10.89
N PHE A 31 5.03 3.99 11.62
CA PHE A 31 4.99 4.85 12.79
C PHE A 31 4.60 6.30 12.41
N GLY A 32 3.66 6.88 13.17
CA GLY A 32 3.12 8.21 12.90
C GLY A 32 2.07 8.26 11.79
N ASP A 33 1.78 7.15 11.12
CA ASP A 33 0.69 7.06 10.16
C ASP A 33 -0.65 6.79 10.87
N ILE A 34 -1.72 7.44 10.42
CA ILE A 34 -3.06 7.31 11.00
C ILE A 34 -3.62 5.89 10.88
N ASN A 35 -3.19 5.13 9.87
CA ASN A 35 -3.55 3.73 9.67
C ASN A 35 -2.61 2.77 10.41
N GLY A 36 -1.49 3.25 10.95
CA GLY A 36 -0.49 2.51 11.72
C GLY A 36 -0.94 2.10 13.13
N LYS A 37 -2.16 1.55 13.25
CA LYS A 37 -2.84 1.20 14.52
C LYS A 37 -3.02 -0.32 14.70
N GLY A 38 -2.41 -1.13 13.84
CA GLY A 38 -2.51 -2.59 13.86
C GLY A 38 -3.62 -3.15 12.97
N GLY A 39 -4.09 -4.36 13.29
CA GLY A 39 -4.96 -5.15 12.41
C GLY A 39 -4.21 -5.74 11.22
N ASP A 40 -4.92 -6.14 10.18
CA ASP A 40 -4.32 -6.81 9.01
C ASP A 40 -3.93 -5.85 7.89
N ARG A 41 -4.41 -4.60 7.90
CA ARG A 41 -4.18 -3.59 6.85
C ARG A 41 -3.27 -2.47 7.34
N GLN A 42 -2.08 -2.86 7.79
CA GLN A 42 -1.16 -1.96 8.49
C GLN A 42 -0.39 -1.05 7.54
N VAL A 43 -0.03 -1.60 6.38
CA VAL A 43 0.72 -0.90 5.34
C VAL A 43 0.03 -1.16 4.02
N SER A 44 -0.11 -0.12 3.22
CA SER A 44 -0.66 -0.20 1.86
C SER A 44 0.43 0.03 0.83
N ILE A 45 0.40 -0.76 -0.24
CA ILE A 45 1.42 -0.75 -1.28
C ILE A 45 0.74 -0.68 -2.65
N LEU A 46 1.27 0.17 -3.53
CA LEU A 46 0.97 0.19 -4.96
C LEU A 46 2.23 -0.02 -5.78
N THR A 47 2.06 -0.44 -7.03
CA THR A 47 3.15 -0.42 -8.00
C THR A 47 3.15 0.92 -8.74
N VAL A 48 4.31 1.35 -9.25
CA VAL A 48 4.41 2.57 -10.07
C VAL A 48 3.41 2.53 -11.24
N ASN A 49 3.38 1.43 -12.00
CA ASN A 49 2.47 1.28 -13.13
C ASN A 49 0.99 1.40 -12.73
N HIS A 50 0.60 0.84 -11.58
CA HIS A 50 -0.78 0.94 -11.10
C HIS A 50 -1.10 2.34 -10.59
N ARG A 51 -0.13 3.03 -9.97
CA ARG A 51 -0.28 4.43 -9.55
C ARG A 51 -0.50 5.33 -10.76
N ASP A 52 0.33 5.20 -11.79
CA ASP A 52 0.20 5.96 -13.03
C ASP A 52 -1.15 5.70 -13.73
N ALA A 53 -1.61 4.44 -13.74
CA ALA A 53 -2.90 4.08 -14.28
C ALA A 53 -4.07 4.69 -13.48
N ILE A 54 -3.95 4.75 -12.15
CA ILE A 54 -4.94 5.39 -11.26
C ILE A 54 -4.97 6.91 -11.49
N GLU A 55 -3.83 7.55 -11.73
CA GLU A 55 -3.76 9.00 -11.97
C GLU A 55 -4.31 9.41 -13.34
N LYS A 56 -4.22 8.52 -14.34
CA LYS A 56 -4.82 8.71 -15.66
C LYS A 56 -6.31 8.40 -15.71
N GLU A 57 -6.86 7.75 -14.68
CA GLU A 57 -8.27 7.37 -14.62
C GLU A 57 -9.11 8.53 -14.10
N ASP A 58 -9.83 9.19 -15.00
CA ASP A 58 -10.51 10.46 -14.74
C ASP A 58 -11.80 10.32 -13.90
N LYS A 59 -12.33 9.11 -13.65
CA LYS A 59 -13.70 8.96 -13.11
C LYS A 59 -13.89 7.85 -12.07
N GLY A 60 -14.40 8.27 -10.91
CA GLY A 60 -15.08 7.38 -9.94
C GLY A 60 -14.17 6.63 -8.97
N LEU A 61 -12.85 6.77 -9.09
CA LEU A 61 -11.91 6.27 -8.10
C LEU A 61 -11.93 7.14 -6.84
N CYS A 62 -11.79 6.49 -5.68
CA CYS A 62 -11.75 7.17 -4.39
C CYS A 62 -10.36 7.70 -4.02
N THR A 63 -9.64 8.29 -4.98
CA THR A 63 -8.26 8.79 -4.84
C THR A 63 -8.12 9.87 -3.78
N GLU A 64 -9.16 10.69 -3.54
CA GLU A 64 -9.18 11.65 -2.43
C GLU A 64 -9.21 10.99 -1.04
N ARG A 65 -9.66 9.73 -0.96
CA ARG A 65 -9.84 8.98 0.29
C ARG A 65 -8.82 7.87 0.47
N PHE A 66 -7.85 7.76 -0.43
CA PHE A 66 -6.84 6.71 -0.42
C PHE A 66 -5.47 7.27 -0.76
N TYR A 67 -4.47 6.76 -0.07
CA TYR A 67 -3.06 6.90 -0.40
C TYR A 67 -2.39 5.58 -0.05
N GLU A 68 -1.37 5.21 -0.81
CA GLU A 68 -0.47 4.12 -0.48
C GLU A 68 0.64 4.59 0.47
N ASN A 69 1.14 3.72 1.34
CA ASN A 69 2.31 4.04 2.16
C ASN A 69 3.62 3.82 1.39
N ILE A 70 3.64 2.87 0.46
CA ILE A 70 4.82 2.49 -0.30
C ILE A 70 4.44 2.34 -1.78
N THR A 71 5.21 2.99 -2.65
CA THR A 71 5.13 2.73 -4.10
C THR A 71 6.37 1.96 -4.53
N ILE A 72 6.16 0.86 -5.25
CA ILE A 72 7.20 -0.07 -5.67
C ILE A 72 7.31 -0.17 -7.18
N GLU A 73 8.53 -0.15 -7.70
CA GLU A 73 8.82 -0.49 -9.09
C GLU A 73 9.17 -1.97 -9.26
N GLY A 74 8.71 -2.55 -10.37
CA GLY A 74 9.05 -3.91 -10.80
C GLY A 74 8.36 -5.03 -10.03
N LEU A 75 7.39 -4.70 -9.15
CA LEU A 75 6.57 -5.69 -8.45
C LEU A 75 5.39 -6.12 -9.32
N ASP A 76 5.29 -7.41 -9.58
CA ASP A 76 4.16 -8.02 -10.29
C ASP A 76 3.13 -8.52 -9.27
N VAL A 77 1.97 -7.85 -9.22
CA VAL A 77 0.88 -8.11 -8.25
C VAL A 77 0.22 -9.46 -8.50
N ASP A 78 0.11 -9.90 -9.76
CA ASP A 78 -0.57 -11.14 -10.12
C ASP A 78 0.21 -12.38 -9.64
N LYS A 79 1.51 -12.21 -9.38
CA LYS A 79 2.39 -13.24 -8.81
C LYS A 79 2.43 -13.22 -7.29
N LEU A 80 1.57 -12.46 -6.63
CA LEU A 80 1.48 -12.39 -5.17
C LEU A 80 0.32 -13.22 -4.64
N HIS A 81 0.51 -13.78 -3.45
CA HIS A 81 -0.55 -14.50 -2.74
C HIS A 81 -0.66 -14.03 -1.29
N ILE A 82 -1.87 -14.11 -0.74
CA ILE A 82 -2.10 -13.85 0.69
C ILE A 82 -1.30 -14.87 1.51
N GLY A 83 -0.66 -14.41 2.58
CA GLY A 83 0.27 -15.18 3.41
C GLY A 83 1.72 -15.11 2.97
N GLN A 84 1.99 -14.66 1.74
CA GLN A 84 3.36 -14.50 1.24
C GLN A 84 4.14 -13.49 2.07
N LYS A 85 5.40 -13.82 2.38
CA LYS A 85 6.32 -12.89 3.03
C LYS A 85 7.17 -12.15 2.00
N ILE A 86 7.29 -10.84 2.20
CA ILE A 86 8.17 -9.97 1.46
C ILE A 86 9.11 -9.25 2.43
N ILE A 87 10.36 -9.09 2.02
CA ILE A 87 11.35 -8.27 2.71
C ILE A 87 11.39 -6.93 2.01
N ILE A 88 11.27 -5.85 2.76
CA ILE A 88 11.41 -4.47 2.27
C ILE A 88 12.33 -3.74 3.24
N GLY A 89 13.51 -3.32 2.77
CA GLY A 89 14.53 -2.72 3.64
C GLY A 89 14.87 -3.65 4.80
N GLU A 90 14.73 -3.14 6.04
CA GLU A 90 14.97 -3.91 7.26
C GLU A 90 13.76 -4.75 7.72
N THR A 91 12.61 -4.61 7.07
CA THR A 91 11.34 -5.18 7.51
C THR A 91 11.04 -6.52 6.87
N ILE A 92 10.28 -7.36 7.57
CA ILE A 92 9.59 -8.50 6.98
C ILE A 92 8.10 -8.22 7.11
N GLN A 93 7.37 -8.38 6.01
CA GLN A 93 5.94 -8.12 5.95
C GLN A 93 5.21 -9.31 5.32
N VAL A 94 4.02 -9.62 5.83
CA VAL A 94 3.14 -10.65 5.27
C VAL A 94 2.03 -9.98 4.49
N ILE A 95 1.77 -10.43 3.26
CA ILE A 95 0.61 -9.99 2.48
C ILE A 95 -0.66 -10.53 3.13
N THR A 96 -1.59 -9.64 3.48
CA THR A 96 -2.84 -9.99 4.17
C THR A 96 -4.07 -9.79 3.29
N ALA A 97 -3.99 -8.91 2.31
CA ALA A 97 -5.04 -8.73 1.32
C ALA A 97 -4.47 -8.14 0.02
N ILE A 98 -5.14 -8.47 -1.08
CA ILE A 98 -4.97 -7.82 -2.37
C ILE A 98 -6.33 -7.21 -2.71
N GLY A 99 -6.33 -5.93 -3.08
CA GLY A 99 -7.52 -5.15 -3.35
C GLY A 99 -8.07 -4.38 -2.15
N LYS A 100 -8.38 -3.10 -2.36
CA LYS A 100 -9.15 -2.27 -1.43
C LYS A 100 -10.63 -2.64 -1.49
N LYS A 101 -11.23 -2.87 -0.32
CA LYS A 101 -12.71 -2.99 -0.20
C LYS A 101 -13.39 -1.71 -0.67
N CYS A 102 -14.37 -1.84 -1.56
CA CYS A 102 -15.18 -0.72 -2.05
C CYS A 102 -16.20 -0.26 -1.01
N PHE A 103 -16.59 1.01 -1.11
CA PHE A 103 -17.70 1.58 -0.36
C PHE A 103 -19.03 1.17 -0.99
N LYS A 104 -20.10 1.08 -0.19
CA LYS A 104 -21.42 0.66 -0.69
C LYS A 104 -21.96 1.65 -1.74
N GLU A 105 -21.63 2.92 -1.57
CA GLU A 105 -22.04 4.02 -2.44
C GLU A 105 -21.17 4.18 -3.70
N CYS A 106 -20.16 3.33 -3.92
CA CYS A 106 -19.22 3.45 -5.04
C CYS A 106 -19.93 3.32 -6.41
N ASN A 107 -19.83 4.37 -7.22
CA ASN A 107 -20.48 4.41 -8.54
C ASN A 107 -19.90 3.38 -9.51
N LEU A 108 -18.60 3.06 -9.44
CA LEU A 108 -18.02 2.01 -10.27
C LEU A 108 -18.63 0.64 -9.97
N VAL A 109 -18.85 0.32 -8.69
CA VAL A 109 -19.53 -0.92 -8.29
C VAL A 109 -20.98 -0.94 -8.80
N LYS A 110 -21.72 0.16 -8.64
CA LYS A 110 -23.11 0.26 -9.14
C LYS A 110 -23.22 0.09 -10.65
N LEU A 111 -22.22 0.55 -11.39
CA LEU A 111 -22.13 0.44 -12.84
C LEU A 111 -21.41 -0.83 -13.31
N ASN A 112 -21.08 -1.75 -12.41
CA ASN A 112 -20.32 -2.97 -12.67
C ASN A 112 -19.01 -2.72 -13.45
N LYS A 113 -18.33 -1.61 -13.15
CA LYS A 113 -17.03 -1.23 -13.72
C LYS A 113 -15.89 -1.63 -12.79
N GLN A 114 -14.76 -2.01 -13.38
CA GLN A 114 -13.55 -2.34 -12.64
C GLN A 114 -13.01 -1.11 -11.91
N CYS A 115 -12.50 -1.32 -10.69
CA CYS A 115 -11.81 -0.32 -9.91
C CYS A 115 -10.38 -0.79 -9.65
N LEU A 116 -9.39 -0.06 -10.18
CA LEU A 116 -7.97 -0.41 -10.04
C LEU A 116 -7.55 -0.50 -8.57
N LEU A 117 -8.11 0.34 -7.70
CA LEU A 117 -7.85 0.26 -6.26
C LEU A 117 -8.36 -1.05 -5.64
N SER A 118 -9.45 -1.62 -6.16
CA SER A 118 -10.02 -2.87 -5.66
C SER A 118 -9.31 -4.13 -6.15
N THR A 119 -8.44 -4.02 -7.16
CA THR A 119 -7.69 -5.17 -7.69
C THR A 119 -6.20 -5.11 -7.37
N ASN A 120 -5.62 -3.90 -7.24
CA ASN A 120 -4.17 -3.74 -7.33
C ASN A 120 -3.50 -3.28 -6.04
N VAL A 121 -4.24 -2.78 -5.05
CA VAL A 121 -3.67 -2.34 -3.76
C VAL A 121 -3.30 -3.55 -2.92
N ILE A 122 -2.05 -3.65 -2.51
CA ILE A 122 -1.59 -4.70 -1.60
C ILE A 122 -1.64 -4.16 -0.18
N PHE A 123 -2.18 -4.96 0.74
CA PHE A 123 -2.10 -4.70 2.16
C PHE A 123 -1.20 -5.73 2.82
N THR A 124 -0.38 -5.26 3.75
CA THR A 124 0.53 -6.11 4.50
C THR A 124 0.44 -5.85 6.00
N LYS A 125 0.92 -6.83 6.75
CA LYS A 125 1.18 -6.76 8.18
C LYS A 125 2.69 -6.86 8.43
N VAL A 126 3.21 -5.98 9.27
CA VAL A 126 4.63 -5.97 9.66
C VAL A 126 4.84 -7.09 10.68
N VAL A 127 5.72 -8.05 10.35
CA VAL A 127 6.10 -9.18 11.22
C VAL A 127 7.54 -9.09 11.71
N ARG A 128 8.34 -8.17 11.15
CA ARG A 128 9.61 -7.74 11.73
C ARG A 128 9.74 -6.23 11.55
N SER A 129 9.93 -5.52 12.66
CA SER A 129 10.13 -4.06 12.64
C SER A 129 11.42 -3.67 11.93
N GLY A 130 11.48 -2.45 11.43
CA GLY A 130 12.69 -1.90 10.81
C GLY A 130 12.42 -0.62 10.03
N ASN A 131 13.48 0.01 9.55
CA ASN A 131 13.37 1.14 8.65
C ASN A 131 13.18 0.68 7.21
N ILE A 132 12.41 1.47 6.47
CA ILE A 132 12.35 1.44 5.01
C ILE A 132 12.64 2.85 4.53
N LYS A 133 13.51 2.98 3.53
CA LYS A 133 13.80 4.23 2.83
C LYS A 133 13.58 4.10 1.33
N ILE A 134 13.45 5.24 0.66
CA ILE A 134 13.46 5.28 -0.81
C ILE A 134 14.76 4.62 -1.32
N GLY A 135 14.64 3.79 -2.34
CA GLY A 135 15.71 3.00 -2.93
C GLY A 135 15.93 1.62 -2.31
N ASP A 136 15.24 1.29 -1.20
CA ASP A 136 15.35 -0.04 -0.61
C ASP A 136 14.81 -1.12 -1.57
N LYS A 137 15.53 -2.25 -1.61
CA LYS A 137 15.16 -3.39 -2.44
C LYS A 137 14.06 -4.21 -1.77
N ILE A 138 13.23 -4.81 -2.62
CA ILE A 138 12.21 -5.76 -2.20
C ILE A 138 12.60 -7.15 -2.68
N ASN A 139 12.59 -8.11 -1.75
CA ASN A 139 12.84 -9.51 -2.03
C ASN A 139 11.64 -10.34 -1.57
N ARG A 140 11.28 -11.36 -2.36
CA ARG A 140 10.28 -12.35 -1.95
C ARG A 140 11.00 -13.42 -1.14
N LEU A 141 10.45 -13.80 0.00
CA LEU A 141 10.91 -15.03 0.65
C LEU A 141 10.37 -16.24 -0.15
N PRO A 142 11.14 -17.33 -0.23
CA PRO A 142 10.69 -18.58 -0.84
C PRO A 142 9.39 -19.10 -0.22
#